data_AF-A0A931XQ77-F1
#
_entry.id   AF-A0A931XQ77-F1
#
_cell.length_a   1.000
_cell.length_b   1.000
_cell.length_c   1.000
_cell.angle_alpha   90.00
_cell.angle_beta   90.00
_cell.angle_gamma   90.00
#
_symmetry.space_group_name_H-M   'P 1'
#
loop_
_entity.id
_entity.type
_entity.pdbx_description
1 polymer ?
#
loop_
_entity_poly.entity_id
_entity_poly.type
_entity_poly.pdbx_seq_one_letter_code
_entity_poly.pdbx_strand_id
1 'polypeptide(L)'
;MGNHARQRIAGVLIAFVTILGAPAASGAEVGDLLGKLNLSAYPRGTKPPEFNGTTADGRTMSLVSLRGKVVLINFWASWCQECRPEMPLFERLHRDFAAQGL
;
A
#
# COMPACT_ATOMS: atom_id res chain seq x y z
N MET A 1 14.21 27.54 40.26
CA MET A 1 14.76 27.35 38.89
C MET A 1 15.39 25.96 38.65
N GLY A 2 15.00 24.89 39.36
CA GLY A 2 15.62 23.55 39.22
C GLY A 2 14.80 22.46 38.50
N ASN A 3 13.49 22.65 38.31
CA ASN A 3 12.61 21.61 37.75
C ASN A 3 12.66 21.54 36.22
N HIS A 4 12.84 22.67 35.53
CA HIS A 4 12.93 22.71 34.07
C HIS A 4 14.21 22.09 33.53
N ALA A 5 15.33 22.20 34.26
CA ALA A 5 16.59 21.54 33.90
C ALA A 5 16.47 20.01 34.03
N ARG A 6 15.83 19.53 35.09
CA ARG A 6 15.53 18.10 35.28
C ARG A 6 14.57 17.54 34.21
N GLN A 7 13.55 18.31 33.83
CA GLN A 7 12.62 17.93 32.75
C GLN A 7 13.30 17.86 31.37
N ARG A 8 14.23 18.78 31.09
CA ARG A 8 15.02 18.75 29.85
C ARG A 8 15.98 17.57 29.78
N ILE A 9 16.68 17.27 30.89
CA ILE A 9 17.61 16.14 30.97
C ILE A 9 16.85 14.80 30.87
N ALA A 10 15.71 14.68 31.55
CA ALA A 10 14.86 13.49 31.46
C ALA A 10 14.30 13.28 30.03
N GLY A 11 13.87 14.35 29.36
CA GLY A 11 13.38 14.28 27.98
C GLY A 11 14.46 13.87 26.96
N VAL A 12 15.69 14.34 27.14
CA VAL A 12 16.83 13.96 26.29
C VAL A 12 17.25 12.51 26.53
N LEU A 13 17.26 12.03 27.79
CA LEU A 13 17.56 10.62 28.10
C LEU A 13 16.50 9.66 27.56
N ILE A 14 15.21 10.01 27.63
CA ILE A 14 14.14 9.21 27.04
C ILE A 14 14.29 9.13 25.51
N ALA A 15 14.56 10.26 24.85
CA ALA A 15 14.82 10.28 23.41
C ALA A 15 16.08 9.48 23.00
N PHE A 16 17.14 9.52 23.83
CA PHE A 16 18.38 8.79 23.56
C PHE A 16 18.20 7.28 23.75
N VAL A 17 17.42 6.85 24.76
CA VAL A 17 17.07 5.44 24.98
C VAL A 17 16.17 4.90 23.86
N THR A 18 15.27 5.72 23.29
CA THR A 18 14.48 5.29 22.13
C THR A 18 15.29 5.24 20.83
N ILE A 19 16.31 6.09 20.67
CA ILE A 19 17.20 6.07 19.49
C ILE A 19 18.19 4.89 19.53
N LEU A 20 18.63 4.47 20.72
CA LEU A 20 19.58 3.34 20.88
C LEU A 20 18.93 1.99 21.19
N GLY A 21 17.65 1.97 21.58
CA GLY A 21 16.99 0.80 22.15
C GLY A 21 15.82 0.24 21.35
N ALA A 22 15.50 0.76 20.16
CA ALA A 22 14.58 0.07 19.27
C ALA A 22 15.28 -1.19 18.75
N PRO A 23 14.82 -2.41 19.08
CA PRO A 23 15.22 -3.55 18.27
C PRO A 23 14.76 -3.20 16.85
N ALA A 24 15.71 -3.07 15.93
CA ALA A 24 15.39 -3.21 14.52
C ALA A 24 14.65 -4.55 14.43
N ALA A 25 13.32 -4.51 14.25
CA ALA A 25 12.56 -5.67 13.82
C ALA A 25 13.28 -6.12 12.55
N SER A 26 14.13 -7.12 12.70
CA SER A 26 15.15 -7.40 11.70
C SER A 26 14.41 -7.90 10.47
N GLY A 27 14.86 -7.51 9.27
CA GLY A 27 14.25 -8.01 8.03
C GLY A 27 14.21 -9.55 7.95
N ALA A 28 14.97 -10.25 8.80
CA ALA A 28 14.93 -11.69 8.97
C ALA A 28 13.59 -12.22 9.51
N GLU A 29 12.94 -11.52 10.45
CA GLU A 29 11.63 -11.95 10.98
C GLU A 29 10.53 -11.80 9.92
N VAL A 30 10.58 -10.71 9.14
CA VAL A 30 9.68 -10.51 8.00
C VAL A 30 9.97 -11.53 6.89
N GLY A 31 11.24 -11.86 6.65
CA GLY A 31 11.66 -12.85 5.65
C GLY A 31 11.16 -14.27 5.95
N ASP A 32 11.25 -14.72 7.20
CA ASP A 32 10.73 -16.03 7.63
C ASP A 32 9.19 -16.11 7.50
N LEU A 33 8.48 -15.04 7.86
CA LEU A 33 7.03 -14.96 7.67
C LEU A 33 6.63 -15.01 6.19
N LEU A 34 7.34 -14.28 5.32
CA LEU A 34 7.12 -14.31 3.88
C LEU A 34 7.38 -15.70 3.30
N GLY A 35 8.44 -16.37 3.74
CA GLY A 35 8.76 -17.74 3.35
C GLY A 35 7.67 -18.74 3.78
N LYS A 36 7.18 -18.65 5.03
CA LYS A 36 6.09 -19.48 5.55
C LYS A 36 4.77 -19.28 4.79
N LEU A 37 4.50 -18.07 4.34
CA LEU A 37 3.31 -17.72 3.56
C LEU A 37 3.51 -17.93 2.05
N ASN A 38 4.69 -18.40 1.61
CA ASN A 38 5.08 -18.52 0.21
C ASN A 38 4.83 -17.23 -0.60
N LEU A 39 4.99 -16.09 0.07
CA LEU A 39 4.81 -14.77 -0.52
C LEU A 39 6.12 -14.34 -1.17
N SER A 40 6.11 -14.24 -2.49
CA SER A 40 7.19 -13.63 -3.25
C SER A 40 6.78 -12.21 -3.65
N ALA A 41 7.71 -11.26 -3.53
CA ALA A 41 7.51 -9.93 -4.06
C ALA A 41 7.30 -10.02 -5.57
N TYR A 42 6.26 -9.38 -6.10
CA TYR A 42 6.03 -9.33 -7.53
C TYR A 42 7.20 -8.57 -8.20
N PRO A 43 8.02 -9.21 -9.05
CA PRO A 43 9.26 -8.60 -9.50
C PRO A 43 8.97 -7.38 -10.38
N ARG A 44 9.67 -6.27 -10.11
CA ARG A 44 9.56 -5.06 -10.95
C ARG A 44 9.93 -5.36 -12.40
N GLY A 45 9.19 -4.78 -13.34
CA GLY A 45 9.43 -4.95 -14.78
C GLY A 45 8.91 -6.26 -15.37
N THR A 46 8.24 -7.10 -14.58
CA THR A 46 7.52 -8.27 -15.13
C THR A 46 6.26 -7.83 -15.85
N LYS A 47 5.95 -8.51 -16.96
CA LYS A 47 4.72 -8.28 -17.71
C LYS A 47 3.53 -8.66 -16.81
N PRO A 48 2.52 -7.79 -16.65
CA PRO A 48 1.32 -8.16 -15.92
C PRO A 48 0.63 -9.36 -16.58
N PRO A 49 -0.16 -10.15 -15.82
CA PRO A 49 -0.96 -11.22 -16.39
C PRO A 49 -1.81 -10.72 -17.57
N GLU A 50 -2.01 -11.58 -18.57
CA GLU A 50 -2.93 -11.23 -19.63
C GLU A 50 -4.35 -11.24 -19.09
N PHE A 51 -5.04 -10.12 -19.26
CA PHE A 51 -6.43 -9.98 -18.86
C PHE A 51 -7.20 -9.36 -20.01
N ASN A 52 -8.24 -10.09 -20.42
CA ASN A 52 -9.24 -9.67 -21.37
C ASN A 52 -10.60 -9.87 -20.69
N GLY A 53 -11.49 -8.90 -20.85
CA GLY A 53 -12.81 -8.95 -20.25
C GLY A 53 -13.81 -8.17 -21.06
N THR A 54 -15.07 -8.29 -20.64
CA THR A 54 -16.17 -7.50 -21.17
C THR A 54 -16.61 -6.54 -20.08
N THR A 55 -16.70 -5.26 -20.42
CA THR A 55 -17.20 -4.23 -19.52
C THR A 55 -18.70 -4.41 -19.28
N ALA A 56 -19.24 -3.76 -18.25
CA ALA A 56 -20.67 -3.85 -17.93
C ALA A 56 -21.59 -3.35 -19.06
N ASP A 57 -21.09 -2.48 -19.95
CA ASP A 57 -21.77 -1.99 -21.15
C ASP A 57 -21.48 -2.82 -22.42
N GLY A 58 -20.86 -4.00 -22.29
CA GLY A 58 -20.68 -4.97 -23.38
C GLY A 58 -19.46 -4.75 -24.29
N ARG A 59 -18.57 -3.79 -23.98
CA ARG A 59 -17.36 -3.56 -24.76
C ARG A 59 -16.25 -4.52 -24.34
N THR A 60 -15.42 -4.90 -25.31
CA THR A 60 -14.19 -5.66 -25.02
C THR A 60 -13.14 -4.73 -24.42
N MET A 61 -12.48 -5.17 -23.35
CA MET A 61 -11.36 -4.47 -22.72
C MET A 61 -10.19 -5.44 -22.50
N SER A 62 -8.97 -4.97 -22.71
CA SER A 62 -7.75 -5.72 -22.40
C SER A 62 -6.75 -4.84 -21.67
N LEU A 63 -5.91 -5.42 -20.82
CA LEU A 63 -4.81 -4.65 -20.20
C LEU A 63 -3.80 -4.13 -21.23
N VAL A 64 -3.70 -4.79 -22.38
CA VAL A 64 -2.82 -4.36 -23.48
C VAL A 64 -3.26 -3.02 -24.04
N SER A 65 -4.57 -2.75 -24.13
CA SER A 65 -5.08 -1.46 -24.63
C SER A 65 -4.86 -0.29 -23.65
N LEU A 66 -4.51 -0.59 -22.39
CA LEU A 66 -4.26 0.39 -21.32
C LEU A 66 -2.77 0.69 -21.11
N ARG A 67 -1.88 0.18 -21.97
CA ARG A 67 -0.43 0.44 -21.87
C ARG A 67 -0.13 1.95 -21.90
N GLY A 68 0.86 2.36 -21.10
CA GLY A 68 1.27 3.75 -20.96
C GLY A 68 0.44 4.55 -19.95
N LYS A 69 -0.61 3.95 -19.37
CA LYS A 69 -1.37 4.51 -18.25
C LYS A 69 -1.03 3.82 -16.95
N VAL A 70 -1.26 4.51 -15.84
CA VAL A 70 -1.27 3.86 -14.52
C VAL A 70 -2.61 3.13 -14.41
N VAL A 71 -2.57 1.84 -14.02
CA VAL A 71 -3.76 1.02 -13.92
C VAL A 71 -3.87 0.45 -12.51
N LEU A 72 -4.95 0.78 -11.81
CA LEU A 72 -5.34 0.16 -10.55
C LEU A 72 -6.33 -0.97 -10.82
N ILE A 73 -6.01 -2.19 -10.39
CA ILE A 73 -6.91 -3.34 -10.47
C ILE A 73 -7.47 -3.60 -9.07
N ASN A 74 -8.78 -3.46 -8.93
CA ASN A 74 -9.51 -3.72 -7.70
C ASN A 74 -10.44 -4.92 -7.86
N PHE A 75 -10.33 -5.92 -7.00
CA PHE A 75 -11.20 -7.11 -7.00
C PHE A 75 -12.37 -6.90 -6.03
N TRP A 76 -13.59 -6.76 -6.56
CA TRP A 76 -14.78 -6.46 -5.76
C TRP A 76 -16.05 -7.01 -6.42
N ALA A 77 -17.18 -6.89 -5.72
CA ALA A 77 -18.49 -7.20 -6.25
C ALA A 77 -19.57 -6.32 -5.63
N SER A 78 -20.71 -6.14 -6.32
CA SER A 78 -21.84 -5.33 -5.85
C SER A 78 -22.46 -5.82 -4.52
N TRP A 79 -22.33 -7.11 -4.25
CA TRP A 79 -22.80 -7.78 -3.03
C TRP A 79 -21.71 -7.91 -1.96
N CYS A 80 -20.48 -7.45 -2.22
CA CYS A 80 -19.42 -7.47 -1.23
C CYS A 80 -19.68 -6.41 -0.15
N GLN A 81 -20.00 -6.84 1.07
CA GLN A 81 -20.35 -5.94 2.18
C GLN A 81 -19.20 -4.99 2.54
N GLU A 82 -17.99 -5.53 2.68
CA GLU A 82 -16.82 -4.75 3.10
C GLU A 82 -16.29 -3.83 1.99
N CYS A 83 -16.52 -4.16 0.72
CA CYS A 83 -16.04 -3.37 -0.41
C CYS A 83 -16.84 -2.06 -0.57
N ARG A 84 -18.14 -2.04 -0.23
CA ARG A 84 -19.02 -0.89 -0.42
C ARG A 84 -18.54 0.40 0.29
N PRO A 85 -18.16 0.37 1.58
CA PRO A 85 -17.63 1.56 2.26
C PRO A 85 -16.29 2.04 1.69
N GLU A 86 -15.55 1.20 0.96
CA GLU A 86 -14.27 1.58 0.32
C GLU A 86 -14.47 2.29 -1.03
N MET A 87 -15.59 2.05 -1.72
CA MET A 87 -15.84 2.64 -3.05
C MET A 87 -15.69 4.18 -3.12
N PRO A 88 -16.14 4.97 -2.13
CA PRO A 88 -15.94 6.42 -2.15
C PRO A 88 -14.46 6.83 -2.12
N LEU A 89 -13.57 5.99 -1.57
CA LEU A 89 -12.13 6.24 -1.56
C LEU A 89 -11.54 6.04 -2.96
N PHE A 90 -11.90 4.95 -3.66
CA PHE A 90 -11.44 4.72 -5.03
C PHE A 90 -11.92 5.79 -6.01
N GLU A 91 -13.16 6.25 -5.83
CA GLU A 91 -13.72 7.34 -6.62
C GLU A 91 -12.97 8.67 -6.37
N ARG A 92 -12.59 8.97 -5.12
CA ARG A 92 -11.70 10.11 -4.82
C ARG A 92 -10.34 9.95 -5.48
N LEU A 93 -9.71 8.78 -5.33
CA LEU A 93 -8.41 8.48 -5.90
C LEU A 93 -8.40 8.67 -7.42
N HIS A 94 -9.42 8.17 -8.13
CA HIS A 94 -9.52 8.34 -9.57
C HIS A 94 -9.58 9.82 -9.96
N ARG A 95 -10.37 10.64 -9.25
CA ARG A 95 -10.45 12.08 -9.54
C ARG A 95 -9.15 12.82 -9.26
N ASP A 96 -8.51 12.54 -8.14
CA ASP A 96 -7.30 13.25 -7.71
C ASP A 96 -6.10 12.97 -8.64
N PHE A 97 -6.06 11.76 -9.21
CA PHE A 97 -4.96 11.30 -10.07
C PHE A 97 -5.32 11.23 -11.57
N ALA A 98 -6.51 11.68 -11.97
CA ALA A 98 -6.97 11.66 -13.36
C ALA A 98 -5.99 12.35 -14.31
N ALA A 99 -5.46 13.51 -13.92
CA ALA A 99 -4.49 14.27 -14.71
C ALA A 99 -3.11 13.58 -14.81
N GLN A 100 -2.83 12.64 -13.91
CA GLN A 100 -1.58 11.86 -13.87
C GLN A 100 -1.72 10.51 -14.57
N GLY A 101 -2.87 10.25 -15.19
CA GLY A 101 -3.11 9.08 -16.02
C GLY A 101 -3.63 7.85 -15.27
N LEU A 102 -4.25 8.04 -14.10
CA LEU A 102 -5.03 7.02 -13.38
C LEU A 102 -6.53 7.16 -13.61
#